data_AF-A0A2E2TPA3-F1
#
_entry.id   AF-A0A2E2TPA3-F1
#
_cell.length_a   1.000
_cell.length_b   1.000
_cell.length_c   1.000
_cell.angle_alpha   90.00
_cell.angle_beta   90.00
_cell.angle_gamma   90.00
#
_symmetry.space_group_name_H-M   'P 1'
#
loop_
_entity.id
_entity.type
_entity.pdbx_description
1 polymer ?
#
loop_
_entity_poly.entity_id
_entity_poly.type
_entity_poly.pdbx_seq_one_letter_code
_entity_poly.pdbx_strand_id
1 'polypeptide(L)'
;MGRASAAAGKPLNETQIARIWKVWVFSRATDIWGDIPYFGAADGTGENPVYDDQQLIYTDMLNELSEAVDSLSTDNPVQISGQDYVYGDDIDKWKKFGNSLRLRLAMRISEADPALAQQHAEAAIASGVFASADDECKVTRTATFGWGFQYPYTFYYGWGGLHMSRSMENLLTGLGGQPIAVDTTGMTVDDEGFDLPPNENSLDPKANKFRLGVPSVVDPRGPIYFSPAVGAEEVKVANAAGDTVTVDTRNRWVGVPAGLSTGNSALAEHVYTNISIMGPTMSTDAERPLEILTYHELCFLMAEAAQRGWNAGGTAKDWYEAGIAASMAHHGVDAATTAAYIASSDENTYGTTVAFDNNSGKSFNGTAVDDAMGKIITQKYLALFPDGGWEAWADHRRLHLPVLIPMAAPDARYTARDGGPDNFTKRITYPSTEQINNSEYYDAAVSSQGADVETTSVWWDQ
;
A
#
# COMPACT_ATOMS: atom_id res chain seq x y z
N MET A 1 17.29 8.30 -39.15
CA MET A 1 16.09 7.51 -38.85
C MET A 1 14.90 8.43 -39.01
N GLY A 2 13.96 8.12 -39.91
CA GLY A 2 12.79 8.96 -40.14
C GLY A 2 11.83 8.84 -38.95
N ARG A 3 11.40 9.97 -38.38
CA ARG A 3 10.29 9.99 -37.42
C ARG A 3 9.07 9.38 -38.09
N ALA A 4 8.47 8.36 -37.49
CA ALA A 4 7.19 7.85 -37.93
C ALA A 4 6.19 9.02 -37.92
N SER A 5 5.60 9.33 -39.08
CA SER A 5 4.53 10.32 -39.16
C SER A 5 3.26 9.68 -38.62
N ALA A 6 2.55 10.37 -37.73
CA ALA A 6 1.27 9.89 -37.21
C ALA A 6 0.27 9.60 -38.35
N ALA A 7 -0.72 8.75 -38.07
CA ALA A 7 -1.88 8.65 -38.96
C ALA A 7 -2.49 10.06 -39.14
N ALA A 8 -2.95 10.39 -40.35
CA ALA A 8 -3.38 11.75 -40.68
C ALA A 8 -4.37 12.31 -39.64
N GLY A 9 -3.94 13.33 -38.89
CA GLY A 9 -4.76 14.01 -37.88
C GLY A 9 -4.81 13.37 -36.48
N LYS A 10 -4.04 12.31 -36.19
CA LYS A 10 -3.98 11.69 -34.85
C LYS A 10 -2.67 12.02 -34.12
N PRO A 11 -2.67 12.24 -32.79
CA PRO A 11 -1.43 12.30 -31.99
C PRO A 11 -0.68 10.96 -32.00
N LEU A 12 0.65 10.96 -31.80
CA LEU A 12 1.45 9.72 -31.68
C LEU A 12 1.16 8.99 -30.37
N ASN A 13 1.18 7.64 -30.40
CA ASN A 13 0.98 6.81 -29.20
C ASN A 13 2.05 7.07 -28.13
N GLU A 14 3.32 7.25 -28.52
CA GLU A 14 4.42 7.64 -27.62
C GLU A 14 4.06 8.85 -26.75
N THR A 15 3.43 9.86 -27.35
CA THR A 15 3.01 11.07 -26.63
C THR A 15 1.89 10.77 -25.63
N GLN A 16 0.91 9.94 -26.00
CA GLN A 16 -0.21 9.63 -25.11
C GLN A 16 0.23 8.73 -23.95
N ILE A 17 1.10 7.77 -24.23
CA ILE A 17 1.73 6.93 -23.20
C ILE A 17 2.54 7.78 -22.21
N ALA A 18 3.31 8.74 -22.71
CA ALA A 18 4.05 9.67 -21.85
C ALA A 18 3.12 10.52 -20.98
N ARG A 19 1.95 10.96 -21.49
CA ARG A 19 0.92 11.67 -20.69
C ARG A 19 0.35 10.79 -19.58
N ILE A 20 0.00 9.55 -19.89
CA ILE A 20 -0.50 8.58 -18.89
C ILE A 20 0.57 8.34 -17.80
N TRP A 21 1.82 8.14 -18.20
CA TRP A 21 2.93 7.91 -17.27
C TRP A 21 3.25 9.15 -16.43
N LYS A 22 3.16 10.35 -17.03
CA LYS A 22 3.29 11.64 -16.34
C LYS A 22 2.28 11.71 -15.19
N VAL A 23 1.01 11.38 -15.44
CA VAL A 23 -0.03 11.38 -14.41
C VAL A 23 0.32 10.43 -13.26
N TRP A 24 0.80 9.22 -13.56
CA TRP A 24 1.25 8.30 -12.51
C TRP A 24 2.37 8.89 -11.64
N VAL A 25 3.39 9.51 -12.25
CA VAL A 25 4.49 10.15 -11.51
C VAL A 25 3.99 11.31 -10.64
N PHE A 26 3.20 12.22 -11.20
CA PHE A 26 2.72 13.40 -10.47
C PHE A 26 1.71 13.03 -9.38
N SER A 27 0.88 12.00 -9.58
CA SER A 27 -0.03 11.51 -8.53
C SER A 27 0.73 11.10 -7.27
N ARG A 28 1.86 10.39 -7.41
CA ARG A 28 2.71 10.02 -6.26
C ARG A 28 3.34 11.24 -5.59
N ALA A 29 3.76 12.24 -6.37
CA ALA A 29 4.37 13.45 -5.82
C ALA A 29 3.35 14.25 -5.01
N THR A 30 2.18 14.54 -5.59
CA THR A 30 1.15 15.31 -4.88
C THR A 30 0.58 14.54 -3.69
N ASP A 31 0.48 13.20 -3.75
CA ASP A 31 0.05 12.39 -2.60
C ASP A 31 1.03 12.42 -1.42
N ILE A 32 2.29 12.80 -1.65
CA ILE A 32 3.31 12.96 -0.62
C ILE A 32 3.28 14.37 -0.03
N TRP A 33 3.21 15.40 -0.88
CA TRP A 33 3.51 16.78 -0.50
C TRP A 33 2.31 17.74 -0.54
N GLY A 34 1.17 17.35 -1.09
CA GLY A 34 0.07 18.29 -1.35
C GLY A 34 0.33 19.12 -2.61
N ASP A 35 0.30 20.44 -2.47
CA ASP A 35 0.53 21.36 -3.59
C ASP A 35 1.95 21.16 -4.13
N ILE A 36 2.13 21.15 -5.44
CA ILE A 36 3.44 20.97 -6.09
C ILE A 36 3.48 21.74 -7.40
N PRO A 37 4.68 22.08 -7.91
CA PRO A 37 4.80 22.51 -9.29
C PRO A 37 4.27 21.44 -10.25
N TYR A 38 3.27 21.79 -11.06
CA TYR A 38 2.63 20.85 -11.97
C TYR A 38 2.42 21.42 -13.38
N PHE A 39 1.70 22.54 -13.53
CA PHE A 39 1.43 23.16 -14.83
C PHE A 39 2.65 23.89 -15.39
N GLY A 40 3.44 24.52 -14.50
CA GLY A 40 4.71 25.18 -14.84
C GLY A 40 5.93 24.27 -14.73
N ALA A 41 5.76 23.00 -14.35
CA ALA A 41 6.89 22.10 -14.10
C ALA A 41 7.62 21.72 -15.39
N ALA A 42 8.95 21.75 -15.34
CA ALA A 42 9.85 21.33 -16.43
C ALA A 42 9.57 22.00 -17.80
N ASP A 43 9.16 23.27 -17.78
CA ASP A 43 8.87 24.07 -18.98
C ASP A 43 10.12 24.46 -19.81
N GLY A 44 11.32 24.21 -19.25
CA GLY A 44 12.60 24.50 -19.89
C GLY A 44 13.02 25.96 -19.86
N THR A 45 12.27 26.83 -19.18
CA THR A 45 12.63 28.26 -19.01
C THR A 45 13.76 28.45 -18.02
N GLY A 46 13.87 27.53 -17.04
CA GLY A 46 14.81 27.64 -15.93
C GLY A 46 14.31 28.56 -14.82
N GLU A 47 13.10 29.11 -14.94
CA GLU A 47 12.43 29.87 -13.90
C GLU A 47 11.82 28.91 -12.86
N ASN A 48 11.72 29.39 -11.63
CA ASN A 48 11.06 28.62 -10.59
C ASN A 48 9.54 28.58 -10.85
N PRO A 49 8.92 27.40 -10.88
CA PRO A 49 7.47 27.30 -11.06
C PRO A 49 6.73 27.58 -9.74
N VAL A 50 5.50 28.08 -9.89
CA VAL A 50 4.52 28.13 -8.80
C VAL A 50 4.13 26.72 -8.35
N TYR A 51 3.66 26.60 -7.12
CA TYR A 51 3.04 25.40 -6.59
C TYR A 51 1.55 25.45 -6.92
N ASP A 52 1.04 24.44 -7.61
CA ASP A 52 -0.35 24.36 -8.03
C ASP A 52 -1.19 23.63 -6.97
N ASP A 53 -2.42 24.11 -6.75
CA ASP A 53 -3.35 23.52 -5.77
C ASP A 53 -3.62 22.04 -6.09
N GLN A 54 -3.50 21.16 -5.08
CA GLN A 54 -3.69 19.72 -5.26
C GLN A 54 -5.06 19.38 -5.89
N GLN A 55 -6.13 20.12 -5.56
CA GLN A 55 -7.45 19.91 -6.17
C GLN A 55 -7.43 20.14 -7.70
N LEU A 56 -6.74 21.19 -8.16
CA LEU A 56 -6.61 21.51 -9.58
C LEU A 56 -5.74 20.48 -10.29
N ILE A 57 -4.66 20.04 -9.65
CA ILE A 57 -3.80 18.96 -10.15
C ILE A 57 -4.61 17.67 -10.34
N TYR A 58 -5.40 17.25 -9.35
CA TYR A 58 -6.24 16.06 -9.44
C TYR A 58 -7.29 16.16 -10.55
N THR A 59 -7.93 17.32 -10.68
CA THR A 59 -8.90 17.58 -11.75
C THR A 59 -8.25 17.45 -13.12
N ASP A 60 -7.05 18.01 -13.30
CA ASP A 60 -6.31 17.90 -14.56
C ASP A 60 -5.84 16.47 -14.83
N MET A 61 -5.22 15.79 -13.85
CA MET A 61 -4.76 14.39 -14.00
C MET A 61 -5.89 13.46 -14.44
N LEU A 62 -7.09 13.64 -13.89
CA LEU A 62 -8.27 12.85 -14.24
C LEU A 62 -8.76 13.10 -15.68
N ASN A 63 -8.61 14.33 -16.18
CA ASN A 63 -8.92 14.69 -17.57
C ASN A 63 -7.83 14.22 -18.53
N GLU A 64 -6.55 14.44 -18.19
CA GLU A 64 -5.37 13.98 -18.94
C GLU A 64 -5.44 12.48 -19.23
N LEU A 65 -5.79 11.66 -18.22
CA LEU A 65 -5.97 10.22 -18.43
C LEU A 65 -7.10 9.90 -19.41
N SER A 66 -8.24 10.58 -19.32
CA SER A 66 -9.35 10.39 -20.26
C SER A 66 -8.92 10.72 -21.68
N GLU A 67 -8.37 11.92 -21.88
CA GLU A 67 -8.00 12.42 -23.21
C GLU A 67 -6.86 11.62 -23.84
N ALA A 68 -5.87 11.21 -23.05
CA ALA A 68 -4.75 10.41 -23.54
C ALA A 68 -5.21 9.01 -23.97
N VAL A 69 -6.06 8.36 -23.17
CA VAL A 69 -6.65 7.05 -23.52
C VAL A 69 -7.50 7.13 -24.79
N ASP A 70 -8.34 8.17 -24.92
CA ASP A 70 -9.17 8.38 -26.11
C ASP A 70 -8.34 8.63 -27.38
N SER A 71 -7.16 9.23 -27.21
CA SER A 71 -6.24 9.55 -28.31
C SER A 71 -5.35 8.38 -28.75
N LEU A 72 -5.25 7.31 -27.95
CA LEU A 72 -4.50 6.12 -28.31
C LEU A 72 -5.17 5.36 -29.48
N SER A 73 -4.37 4.97 -30.47
CA SER A 73 -4.89 4.32 -31.67
C SER A 73 -3.97 3.22 -32.18
N THR A 74 -4.55 2.04 -32.44
CA THR A 74 -3.89 0.93 -33.14
C THR A 74 -3.63 1.21 -34.62
N ASP A 75 -4.18 2.31 -35.17
CA ASP A 75 -3.90 2.79 -36.53
C ASP A 75 -2.56 3.56 -36.62
N ASN A 76 -1.98 3.97 -35.49
CA ASN A 76 -0.69 4.63 -35.48
C ASN A 76 0.45 3.65 -35.82
N PRO A 77 1.56 4.12 -36.39
CA PRO A 77 2.74 3.29 -36.61
C PRO A 77 3.24 2.69 -35.29
N VAL A 78 3.72 1.44 -35.36
CA VAL A 78 4.38 0.76 -34.25
C VAL A 78 5.59 1.57 -33.79
N GLN A 79 5.75 1.68 -32.46
CA GLN A 79 6.89 2.34 -31.83
C GLN A 79 8.21 1.60 -32.11
N ILE A 80 9.33 2.28 -31.87
CA ILE A 80 10.63 1.61 -31.96
C ILE A 80 10.72 0.57 -30.85
N SER A 81 11.08 -0.66 -31.22
CA SER A 81 11.27 -1.76 -30.26
C SER A 81 12.20 -1.34 -29.12
N GLY A 82 11.77 -1.58 -27.88
CA GLY A 82 12.51 -1.21 -26.67
C GLY A 82 12.29 0.22 -26.17
N GLN A 83 11.33 0.98 -26.71
CA GLN A 83 10.90 2.26 -26.12
C GLN A 83 9.87 2.09 -25.01
N ASP A 84 8.96 1.12 -25.14
CA ASP A 84 7.99 0.73 -24.12
C ASP A 84 8.44 -0.56 -23.42
N TYR A 85 8.83 -0.42 -22.15
CA TYR A 85 9.27 -1.53 -21.28
C TYR A 85 8.13 -2.12 -20.43
N VAL A 86 6.92 -1.57 -20.52
CA VAL A 86 5.76 -2.00 -19.74
C VAL A 86 4.90 -2.95 -20.57
N TYR A 87 4.43 -2.51 -21.74
CA TYR A 87 3.51 -3.28 -22.57
C TYR A 87 4.02 -3.58 -23.99
N GLY A 88 5.23 -3.13 -24.33
CA GLY A 88 5.81 -3.38 -25.65
C GLY A 88 4.96 -2.86 -26.81
N ASP A 89 4.34 -1.68 -26.65
CA ASP A 89 3.44 -1.02 -27.61
C ASP A 89 2.05 -1.71 -27.77
N ASP A 90 1.64 -2.55 -26.81
CA ASP A 90 0.26 -3.03 -26.74
C ASP A 90 -0.69 -1.89 -26.32
N ILE A 91 -1.30 -1.26 -27.33
CA ILE A 91 -2.17 -0.10 -27.16
C ILE A 91 -3.43 -0.42 -26.37
N ASP A 92 -3.97 -1.63 -26.48
CA ASP A 92 -5.18 -2.01 -25.75
C ASP A 92 -4.87 -2.14 -24.25
N LYS A 93 -3.70 -2.67 -23.88
CA LYS A 93 -3.24 -2.67 -22.48
C LYS A 93 -2.97 -1.27 -21.94
N TRP A 94 -2.40 -0.37 -22.74
CA TRP A 94 -2.23 1.04 -22.34
C TRP A 94 -3.55 1.74 -22.08
N LYS A 95 -4.58 1.49 -22.89
CA LYS A 95 -5.94 2.02 -22.65
C LYS A 95 -6.50 1.51 -21.32
N LYS A 96 -6.42 0.21 -21.07
CA LYS A 96 -6.91 -0.36 -19.81
C LYS A 96 -6.14 0.16 -18.60
N PHE A 97 -4.82 0.35 -18.72
CA PHE A 97 -4.02 0.93 -17.64
C PHE A 97 -4.40 2.38 -17.36
N GLY A 98 -4.54 3.22 -18.40
CA GLY A 98 -4.95 4.61 -18.24
C GLY A 98 -6.32 4.74 -17.56
N ASN A 99 -7.29 3.91 -17.96
CA ASN A 99 -8.60 3.86 -17.30
C ASN A 99 -8.52 3.33 -15.86
N SER A 100 -7.72 2.29 -15.60
CA SER A 100 -7.58 1.73 -14.25
C SER A 100 -6.88 2.70 -13.30
N LEU A 101 -5.88 3.44 -13.78
CA LEU A 101 -5.25 4.53 -13.04
C LEU A 101 -6.25 5.68 -12.79
N ARG A 102 -7.10 6.01 -13.76
CA ARG A 102 -8.16 7.01 -13.59
C ARG A 102 -9.15 6.59 -12.50
N LEU A 103 -9.53 5.32 -12.45
CA LEU A 103 -10.37 4.78 -11.37
C LEU A 103 -9.68 4.88 -10.01
N ARG A 104 -8.38 4.53 -9.91
CA ARG A 104 -7.61 4.69 -8.67
C ARG A 104 -7.60 6.14 -8.19
N LEU A 105 -7.29 7.09 -9.06
CA LEU A 105 -7.24 8.51 -8.70
C LEU A 105 -8.62 9.07 -8.38
N ALA A 106 -9.67 8.62 -9.07
CA ALA A 106 -11.04 8.96 -8.75
C ALA A 106 -11.43 8.46 -7.34
N MET A 107 -11.02 7.24 -6.98
CA MET A 107 -11.26 6.70 -5.65
C MET A 107 -10.50 7.47 -4.56
N ARG A 108 -9.28 7.95 -4.87
CA ARG A 108 -8.49 8.77 -3.93
C ARG A 108 -9.26 10.01 -3.48
N ILE A 109 -9.97 10.67 -4.38
CA ILE A 109 -10.67 11.92 -4.09
C ILE A 109 -12.10 11.70 -3.59
N SER A 110 -12.51 10.47 -3.28
CA SER A 110 -13.91 10.15 -2.97
C SER A 110 -14.49 10.88 -1.76
N GLU A 111 -13.65 11.24 -0.78
CA GLU A 111 -14.07 11.97 0.42
C GLU A 111 -14.04 13.49 0.20
N ALA A 112 -13.11 14.00 -0.62
CA ALA A 112 -12.95 15.43 -0.86
C ALA A 112 -13.84 15.98 -1.99
N ASP A 113 -14.06 15.21 -3.05
CA ASP A 113 -14.98 15.55 -4.13
C ASP A 113 -15.75 14.30 -4.63
N PRO A 114 -16.78 13.87 -3.88
CA PRO A 114 -17.53 12.64 -4.20
C PRO A 114 -18.19 12.66 -5.59
N ALA A 115 -18.58 13.85 -6.07
CA ALA A 115 -19.26 14.00 -7.35
C ALA A 115 -18.29 13.80 -8.52
N LEU A 116 -17.13 14.46 -8.47
CA LEU A 116 -16.08 14.28 -9.48
C LEU A 116 -15.52 12.85 -9.44
N ALA A 117 -15.33 12.30 -8.24
CA ALA A 117 -14.92 10.92 -8.02
C ALA A 117 -15.85 9.93 -8.74
N GLN A 118 -17.16 10.01 -8.46
CA GLN A 118 -18.14 9.12 -9.09
C GLN A 118 -18.14 9.26 -10.61
N GLN A 119 -18.14 10.51 -11.12
CA GLN A 119 -18.13 10.78 -12.56
C GLN A 119 -16.94 10.10 -13.25
N HIS A 120 -15.72 10.30 -12.75
CA HIS A 120 -14.53 9.73 -13.38
C HIS A 120 -14.40 8.22 -13.17
N ALA A 121 -14.83 7.70 -12.01
CA ALA A 121 -14.83 6.26 -11.75
C ALA A 121 -15.77 5.52 -12.73
N GLU A 122 -17.03 5.93 -12.84
CA GLU A 122 -18.00 5.28 -13.72
C GLU A 122 -17.61 5.41 -15.20
N ALA A 123 -17.08 6.57 -15.61
CA ALA A 123 -16.59 6.77 -16.97
C ALA A 123 -15.38 5.87 -17.28
N ALA A 124 -14.41 5.76 -16.36
CA ALA A 124 -13.26 4.88 -16.54
C ALA A 124 -13.67 3.40 -16.66
N ILE A 125 -14.60 2.97 -15.81
CA ILE A 125 -15.16 1.61 -15.83
C ILE A 125 -15.85 1.33 -17.16
N ALA A 126 -16.70 2.25 -17.63
CA ALA A 126 -17.40 2.12 -18.90
C ALA A 126 -16.46 2.10 -20.12
N SER A 127 -15.33 2.82 -20.05
CA SER A 127 -14.29 2.84 -21.09
C SER A 127 -13.37 1.61 -21.08
N GLY A 128 -13.49 0.75 -20.07
CA GLY A 128 -12.74 -0.50 -19.95
C GLY A 128 -11.48 -0.37 -19.09
N VAL A 129 -11.56 -0.94 -17.88
CA VAL A 129 -10.44 -1.15 -16.93
C VAL A 129 -9.82 -2.54 -17.12
N PHE A 130 -8.86 -2.95 -16.30
CA PHE A 130 -8.32 -4.32 -16.35
C PHE A 130 -9.42 -5.38 -16.22
N ALA A 131 -9.30 -6.45 -17.01
CA ALA A 131 -10.23 -7.57 -16.98
C ALA A 131 -9.63 -8.80 -16.29
N SER A 132 -8.31 -8.87 -16.18
CA SER A 132 -7.58 -9.99 -15.57
C SER A 132 -6.15 -9.60 -15.19
N ALA A 133 -5.44 -10.53 -14.55
CA ALA A 133 -4.01 -10.38 -14.22
C ALA A 133 -3.10 -10.17 -15.44
N ASP A 134 -3.53 -10.53 -16.65
CA ASP A 134 -2.74 -10.33 -17.87
C ASP A 134 -2.65 -8.84 -18.28
N ASP A 135 -3.53 -8.00 -17.74
CA ASP A 135 -3.58 -6.56 -18.03
C ASP A 135 -2.75 -5.71 -17.05
N GLU A 136 -2.16 -6.31 -16.01
CA GLU A 136 -1.50 -5.59 -14.91
C GLU A 136 -0.32 -4.73 -15.38
N CYS A 137 -0.19 -3.56 -14.75
CA CYS A 137 0.93 -2.66 -15.00
C CYS A 137 2.08 -3.01 -14.07
N LYS A 138 3.16 -3.53 -14.64
CA LYS A 138 4.38 -3.91 -13.93
C LYS A 138 5.61 -3.37 -14.65
N VAL A 139 6.59 -2.90 -13.89
CA VAL A 139 7.87 -2.44 -14.42
C VAL A 139 8.90 -3.54 -14.25
N THR A 140 9.35 -4.09 -15.36
CA THR A 140 10.38 -5.15 -15.39
C THR A 140 11.66 -4.69 -14.69
N ARG A 141 12.24 -5.59 -13.89
CA ARG A 141 13.54 -5.42 -13.22
C ARG A 141 14.55 -6.36 -13.85
N THR A 142 15.84 -6.01 -13.74
CA THR A 142 16.90 -6.86 -14.26
C THR A 142 18.16 -6.77 -13.43
N ALA A 143 18.80 -7.92 -13.23
CA ALA A 143 20.10 -8.00 -12.58
C ALA A 143 21.25 -7.48 -13.45
N THR A 144 21.03 -7.33 -14.75
CA THR A 144 22.08 -7.09 -15.75
C THR A 144 22.56 -5.64 -15.80
N PHE A 145 21.71 -4.67 -15.41
CA PHE A 145 22.00 -3.23 -15.57
C PHE A 145 22.66 -2.56 -14.35
N GLY A 146 23.02 -3.31 -13.31
CA GLY A 146 23.71 -2.79 -12.13
C GLY A 146 22.80 -2.08 -11.12
N TRP A 147 23.39 -1.29 -10.23
CA TRP A 147 22.70 -0.62 -9.11
C TRP A 147 21.50 0.21 -9.57
N GLY A 148 20.33 -0.02 -8.97
CA GLY A 148 19.08 0.72 -9.23
C GLY A 148 18.11 0.05 -10.21
N PHE A 149 18.52 -1.01 -10.91
CA PHE A 149 17.69 -1.72 -11.90
C PHE A 149 17.10 -3.05 -11.40
N GLN A 150 17.63 -3.56 -10.29
CA GLN A 150 17.11 -4.73 -9.58
C GLN A 150 15.91 -4.37 -8.72
N TYR A 151 15.13 -5.37 -8.34
CA TYR A 151 14.04 -5.21 -7.40
C TYR A 151 14.55 -4.67 -6.04
N PRO A 152 14.03 -3.52 -5.56
CA PRO A 152 14.67 -2.76 -4.47
C PRO A 152 14.73 -3.51 -3.13
N TYR A 153 13.76 -4.39 -2.85
CA TYR A 153 13.70 -5.08 -1.57
C TYR A 153 14.73 -6.20 -1.42
N THR A 154 15.35 -6.70 -2.49
CA THR A 154 16.42 -7.70 -2.37
C THR A 154 17.66 -7.13 -1.66
N PHE A 155 17.95 -5.84 -1.85
CA PHE A 155 19.04 -5.17 -1.17
C PHE A 155 18.78 -5.00 0.33
N TYR A 156 17.60 -4.48 0.68
CA TYR A 156 17.22 -4.26 2.07
C TYR A 156 17.11 -5.56 2.87
N TYR A 157 16.72 -6.65 2.21
CA TYR A 157 16.78 -7.98 2.83
C TYR A 157 18.21 -8.40 3.15
N GLY A 158 19.14 -8.26 2.20
CA GLY A 158 20.56 -8.58 2.43
C GLY A 158 21.20 -7.76 3.56
N TRP A 159 20.64 -6.58 3.87
CA TRP A 159 21.05 -5.73 4.99
C TRP A 159 20.31 -6.00 6.30
N GLY A 160 19.38 -6.97 6.33
CA GLY A 160 18.59 -7.30 7.52
C GLY A 160 17.66 -6.17 7.96
N GLY A 161 17.12 -5.40 7.00
CA GLY A 161 16.35 -4.18 7.28
C GLY A 161 14.82 -4.30 7.13
N LEU A 162 14.29 -5.46 6.72
CA LEU A 162 12.86 -5.63 6.41
C LEU A 162 12.21 -6.65 7.35
N HIS A 163 11.35 -6.15 8.22
CA HIS A 163 10.68 -6.94 9.26
C HIS A 163 9.19 -6.65 9.30
N MET A 164 8.43 -7.63 9.78
CA MET A 164 6.99 -7.50 9.97
C MET A 164 6.69 -6.40 10.99
N SER A 165 5.75 -5.51 10.67
CA SER A 165 5.20 -4.59 11.68
C SER A 165 4.21 -5.32 12.58
N ARG A 166 4.04 -4.83 13.80
CA ARG A 166 3.03 -5.35 14.72
C ARG A 166 1.61 -5.18 14.18
N SER A 167 1.34 -4.09 13.44
CA SER A 167 0.05 -3.92 12.79
C SER A 167 -0.22 -5.02 11.77
N MET A 168 0.78 -5.41 10.97
CA MET A 168 0.67 -6.50 10.02
C MET A 168 0.50 -7.86 10.72
N GLU A 169 1.23 -8.12 11.81
CA GLU A 169 1.01 -9.31 12.65
C GLU A 169 -0.47 -9.41 13.10
N ASN A 170 -1.03 -8.30 13.59
CA ASN A 170 -2.40 -8.23 14.09
C ASN A 170 -3.45 -8.40 12.98
N LEU A 171 -3.20 -7.89 11.78
CA LEU A 171 -4.09 -8.06 10.62
C LEU A 171 -4.13 -9.51 10.14
N LEU A 172 -2.99 -10.18 10.12
CA LEU A 172 -2.82 -11.53 9.55
C LEU A 172 -3.16 -12.66 10.53
N THR A 173 -2.83 -12.50 11.81
CA THR A 173 -3.07 -13.55 12.84
C THR A 173 -4.56 -13.82 12.96
N GLY A 174 -4.99 -15.07 12.82
CA GLY A 174 -6.39 -15.48 12.95
C GLY A 174 -7.26 -15.29 11.71
N LEU A 175 -6.94 -14.33 10.85
CA LEU A 175 -7.79 -13.92 9.74
C LEU A 175 -8.11 -15.10 8.81
N GLY A 176 -9.39 -15.46 8.71
CA GLY A 176 -9.85 -16.52 7.82
C GLY A 176 -9.51 -17.95 8.25
N GLY A 177 -8.87 -18.13 9.41
CA GLY A 177 -8.79 -19.42 10.10
C GLY A 177 -7.97 -20.51 9.40
N GLN A 178 -7.12 -20.16 8.43
CA GLN A 178 -6.35 -21.16 7.69
C GLN A 178 -5.09 -21.55 8.49
N PRO A 179 -4.75 -22.85 8.57
CA PRO A 179 -3.52 -23.27 9.26
C PRO A 179 -2.28 -22.57 8.71
N ILE A 180 -1.36 -22.17 9.60
CA ILE A 180 -0.10 -21.58 9.15
C ILE A 180 0.70 -22.58 8.31
N ALA A 181 1.12 -22.16 7.12
CA ALA A 181 1.86 -22.99 6.17
C ALA A 181 3.38 -23.02 6.50
N VAL A 182 3.74 -23.32 7.75
CA VAL A 182 5.12 -23.54 8.21
C VAL A 182 5.22 -24.85 9.00
N ASP A 183 6.39 -25.50 8.99
CA ASP A 183 6.61 -26.67 9.86
C ASP A 183 6.70 -26.25 11.31
N THR A 184 5.67 -26.54 12.09
CA THR A 184 5.57 -26.19 13.51
C THR A 184 6.15 -27.25 14.44
N THR A 185 6.79 -28.30 13.91
CA THR A 185 7.35 -29.38 14.73
C THR A 185 8.37 -28.85 15.73
N GLY A 186 8.06 -28.96 17.02
CA GLY A 186 8.91 -28.48 18.10
C GLY A 186 8.87 -26.96 18.32
N MET A 187 7.97 -26.24 17.65
CA MET A 187 7.69 -24.82 17.91
C MET A 187 6.57 -24.68 18.96
N THR A 188 6.59 -23.58 19.72
CA THR A 188 5.41 -23.15 20.48
C THR A 188 4.36 -22.63 19.49
N VAL A 189 3.10 -23.00 19.69
CA VAL A 189 1.97 -22.57 18.87
C VAL A 189 0.97 -21.83 19.76
N ASP A 190 0.45 -20.71 19.27
CA ASP A 190 -0.48 -19.83 20.00
C ASP A 190 0.06 -19.41 21.37
N ASP A 191 1.30 -18.91 21.41
CA ASP A 191 1.88 -18.44 22.66
C ASP A 191 1.24 -17.12 23.13
N GLU A 192 0.62 -17.18 24.30
CA GLU A 192 0.13 -15.99 25.02
C GLU A 192 1.27 -15.06 25.45
N GLY A 193 2.48 -15.59 25.59
CA GLY A 193 3.66 -14.87 26.04
C GLY A 193 3.61 -14.47 27.52
N PHE A 194 4.68 -13.82 27.97
CA PHE A 194 4.77 -13.28 29.33
C PHE A 194 4.87 -11.75 29.32
N ASP A 195 4.50 -11.13 30.44
CA ASP A 195 4.41 -9.68 30.54
C ASP A 195 5.79 -9.02 30.66
N LEU A 196 5.95 -7.93 29.92
CA LEU A 196 7.10 -7.03 29.91
C LEU A 196 6.76 -5.71 30.65
N PRO A 197 7.78 -4.90 31.01
CA PRO A 197 7.55 -3.54 31.49
C PRO A 197 6.71 -2.73 30.49
N PRO A 198 5.88 -1.77 30.96
CA PRO A 198 4.95 -1.01 30.12
C PRO A 198 5.64 0.09 29.31
N ASN A 199 6.32 -0.30 28.23
CA ASN A 199 7.12 0.57 27.35
C ASN A 199 6.47 0.81 25.97
N GLU A 200 5.42 0.07 25.62
CA GLU A 200 4.64 0.20 24.38
C GLU A 200 3.33 0.97 24.58
N ASN A 201 2.61 1.21 23.47
CA ASN A 201 1.29 1.83 23.51
C ASN A 201 0.25 0.86 24.05
N SER A 202 -0.51 1.26 25.06
CA SER A 202 -1.57 0.44 25.67
C SER A 202 -2.75 0.14 24.73
N LEU A 203 -2.84 0.85 23.60
CA LEU A 203 -3.84 0.59 22.56
C LEU A 203 -3.44 -0.55 21.62
N ASP A 204 -2.21 -1.08 21.70
CA ASP A 204 -1.89 -2.35 21.03
C ASP A 204 -2.49 -3.52 21.83
N PRO A 205 -3.38 -4.36 21.25
CA PRO A 205 -3.95 -5.53 21.94
C PRO A 205 -2.87 -6.52 22.40
N LYS A 206 -1.70 -6.43 21.77
CA LYS A 206 -0.54 -7.29 21.98
C LYS A 206 0.60 -6.55 22.70
N ALA A 207 0.31 -5.41 23.35
CA ALA A 207 1.29 -4.56 24.00
C ALA A 207 2.01 -5.23 25.18
N ASN A 208 3.28 -4.91 25.35
CA ASN A 208 4.11 -5.27 26.52
C ASN A 208 4.10 -6.77 26.82
N LYS A 209 4.13 -7.60 25.77
CA LYS A 209 4.20 -9.06 25.87
C LYS A 209 5.36 -9.61 25.06
N PHE A 210 6.13 -10.49 25.70
CA PHE A 210 7.12 -11.31 25.01
C PHE A 210 6.48 -12.63 24.60
N ARG A 211 6.11 -12.75 23.33
CA ARG A 211 5.53 -13.98 22.74
C ARG A 211 6.58 -14.77 21.99
N LEU A 212 6.62 -16.08 22.19
CA LEU A 212 7.39 -17.05 21.44
C LEU A 212 6.52 -17.72 20.37
N GLY A 213 7.14 -18.42 19.42
CA GLY A 213 6.40 -19.30 18.52
C GLY A 213 5.56 -18.62 17.45
N VAL A 214 4.58 -19.37 16.95
CA VAL A 214 3.80 -19.03 15.76
C VAL A 214 2.30 -19.15 16.02
N PRO A 215 1.44 -18.38 15.32
CA PRO A 215 0.00 -18.60 15.38
C PRO A 215 -0.39 -19.93 14.72
N SER A 216 -1.41 -20.61 15.22
CA SER A 216 -1.96 -21.83 14.60
C SER A 216 -2.68 -21.53 13.29
N VAL A 217 -3.36 -20.38 13.23
CA VAL A 217 -4.16 -19.94 12.09
C VAL A 217 -3.85 -18.50 11.68
N VAL A 218 -3.81 -18.26 10.37
CA VAL A 218 -3.42 -16.99 9.75
C VAL A 218 -4.09 -16.81 8.40
N ASP A 219 -4.03 -15.59 7.89
CA ASP A 219 -4.17 -15.34 6.46
C ASP A 219 -3.11 -16.15 5.67
N PRO A 220 -3.51 -16.93 4.65
CA PRO A 220 -2.59 -17.74 3.83
C PRO A 220 -1.42 -16.97 3.19
N ARG A 221 -1.56 -15.65 2.99
CA ARG A 221 -0.48 -14.79 2.46
C ARG A 221 0.57 -14.47 3.53
N GLY A 222 0.20 -14.50 4.80
CA GLY A 222 1.09 -14.21 5.93
C GLY A 222 2.42 -15.00 5.93
N PRO A 223 2.41 -16.35 5.87
CA PRO A 223 3.64 -17.14 5.82
C PRO A 223 4.40 -17.03 4.48
N ILE A 224 3.80 -16.43 3.46
CA ILE A 224 4.47 -16.10 2.19
C ILE A 224 5.20 -14.75 2.33
N TYR A 225 4.54 -13.76 2.95
CA TYR A 225 5.06 -12.42 3.20
C TYR A 225 6.16 -12.40 4.26
N PHE A 226 6.04 -13.25 5.27
CA PHE A 226 6.93 -13.25 6.42
C PHE A 226 7.33 -14.65 6.84
N SER A 227 8.62 -14.81 7.15
CA SER A 227 9.16 -16.01 7.78
C SER A 227 9.37 -15.79 9.27
N PRO A 228 9.22 -16.84 10.10
CA PRO A 228 9.60 -16.77 11.51
C PRO A 228 11.03 -16.27 11.70
N ALA A 229 11.29 -15.62 12.83
CA ALA A 229 12.61 -15.14 13.20
C ALA A 229 13.65 -16.28 13.22
N VAL A 230 14.83 -15.99 12.67
CA VAL A 230 15.94 -16.96 12.53
C VAL A 230 17.02 -16.81 13.60
N GLY A 231 16.96 -15.75 14.43
CA GLY A 231 17.92 -15.50 15.49
C GLY A 231 17.95 -16.64 16.50
N ALA A 232 19.11 -17.28 16.65
CA ALA A 232 19.34 -18.43 17.54
C ALA A 232 19.94 -18.04 18.90
N GLU A 233 19.86 -16.77 19.27
CA GLU A 233 20.52 -16.26 20.47
C GLU A 233 19.61 -16.39 21.69
N GLU A 234 20.14 -16.97 22.77
CA GLU A 234 19.54 -16.86 24.09
C GLU A 234 19.67 -15.40 24.55
N VAL A 235 18.57 -14.66 24.52
CA VAL A 235 18.55 -13.26 24.93
C VAL A 235 18.02 -13.11 26.35
N LYS A 236 18.54 -12.12 27.07
CA LYS A 236 18.12 -11.78 28.43
C LYS A 236 17.09 -10.67 28.37
N VAL A 237 15.89 -10.94 28.88
CA VAL A 237 14.75 -10.04 28.85
C VAL A 237 14.27 -9.78 30.27
N ALA A 238 13.99 -8.52 30.61
CA ALA A 238 13.37 -8.16 31.88
C ALA A 238 11.86 -8.41 31.79
N ASN A 239 11.30 -9.20 32.70
CA ASN A 239 9.84 -9.35 32.81
C ASN A 239 9.23 -8.16 33.56
N ALA A 240 7.90 -8.13 33.67
CA ALA A 240 7.17 -7.09 34.41
C ALA A 240 7.56 -6.97 35.90
N ALA A 241 8.11 -8.02 36.52
CA ALA A 241 8.61 -7.99 37.90
C ALA A 241 10.04 -7.42 38.02
N GLY A 242 10.71 -7.17 36.89
CA GLY A 242 12.11 -6.73 36.82
C GLY A 242 13.13 -7.88 36.86
N ASP A 243 12.67 -9.14 36.90
CA ASP A 243 13.55 -10.30 36.85
C ASP A 243 14.07 -10.51 35.43
N THR A 244 15.33 -10.94 35.32
CA THR A 244 15.92 -11.31 34.03
C THR A 244 15.60 -12.76 33.69
N VAL A 245 14.87 -12.96 32.59
CA VAL A 245 14.54 -14.26 32.01
C VAL A 245 15.40 -14.48 30.77
N THR A 246 15.91 -15.70 30.59
CA THR A 246 16.62 -16.10 29.36
C THR A 246 15.62 -16.76 28.43
N VAL A 247 15.52 -16.26 27.20
CA VAL A 247 14.55 -16.71 26.21
C VAL A 247 15.23 -17.01 24.89
N ASP A 248 14.75 -18.05 24.21
CA ASP A 248 15.18 -18.43 22.87
C ASP A 248 14.27 -17.74 21.84
N THR A 249 14.85 -16.92 20.97
CA THR A 249 14.09 -16.10 20.02
C THR A 249 13.82 -16.77 18.67
N ARG A 250 14.20 -18.05 18.51
CA ARG A 250 13.94 -18.80 17.28
C ARG A 250 12.46 -19.02 17.06
N ASN A 251 12.09 -19.13 15.78
CA ASN A 251 10.79 -19.57 15.33
C ASN A 251 9.65 -18.65 15.81
N ARG A 252 9.94 -17.38 16.05
CA ARG A 252 8.95 -16.39 16.47
C ARG A 252 8.34 -15.72 15.25
N TRP A 253 7.02 -15.77 15.14
CA TRP A 253 6.25 -15.04 14.15
C TRP A 253 5.63 -13.80 14.81
N VAL A 254 6.48 -12.82 15.12
CA VAL A 254 6.11 -11.58 15.80
C VAL A 254 6.54 -10.35 15.01
N GLY A 255 5.77 -9.27 15.13
CA GLY A 255 6.03 -7.99 14.49
C GLY A 255 6.53 -6.91 15.44
N VAL A 256 7.18 -5.93 14.83
CA VAL A 256 7.64 -4.62 15.27
C VAL A 256 6.62 -3.53 15.68
N PRO A 257 6.42 -3.04 16.93
CA PRO A 257 5.66 -1.79 17.09
C PRO A 257 6.35 -0.64 16.36
N ALA A 258 5.58 0.14 15.61
CA ALA A 258 6.10 1.30 14.89
C ALA A 258 6.39 2.47 15.85
N GLY A 259 7.37 3.32 15.52
CA GLY A 259 7.65 4.53 16.29
C GLY A 259 8.19 4.30 17.70
N LEU A 260 8.98 3.23 17.92
CA LEU A 260 9.69 3.02 19.17
C LEU A 260 10.74 4.13 19.42
N SER A 261 10.94 4.51 20.68
CA SER A 261 12.04 5.39 21.07
C SER A 261 13.39 4.70 20.83
N THR A 262 14.48 5.47 20.70
CA THR A 262 15.83 4.91 20.58
C THR A 262 16.19 3.93 21.71
N GLY A 263 15.69 4.18 22.92
CA GLY A 263 15.92 3.29 24.06
C GLY A 263 15.14 1.98 23.94
N ASN A 264 13.86 2.06 23.55
CA ASN A 264 13.01 0.88 23.44
C ASN A 264 13.40 0.03 22.23
N SER A 265 13.73 0.62 21.08
CA SER A 265 14.12 -0.13 19.87
C SER A 265 15.38 -0.98 20.04
N ALA A 266 16.20 -0.69 21.07
CA ALA A 266 17.37 -1.48 21.43
C ALA A 266 17.07 -2.66 22.38
N LEU A 267 15.84 -2.80 22.88
CA LEU A 267 15.44 -3.90 23.75
C LEU A 267 15.33 -5.20 22.95
N ALA A 268 15.68 -6.33 23.59
CA ALA A 268 15.83 -7.62 22.93
C ALA A 268 14.56 -8.10 22.20
N GLU A 269 13.38 -7.74 22.72
CA GLU A 269 12.07 -8.00 22.12
C GLU A 269 11.79 -7.23 20.81
N HIS A 270 12.58 -6.21 20.50
CA HIS A 270 12.41 -5.34 19.32
C HIS A 270 13.60 -5.40 18.36
N VAL A 271 14.70 -6.05 18.76
CA VAL A 271 15.86 -6.23 17.90
C VAL A 271 15.47 -7.06 16.67
N TYR A 272 15.90 -6.57 15.51
CA TYR A 272 15.51 -7.08 14.19
C TYR A 272 15.84 -8.57 13.96
N THR A 273 16.84 -9.12 14.62
CA THR A 273 17.17 -10.56 14.56
C THR A 273 16.13 -11.46 15.24
N ASN A 274 15.28 -10.89 16.10
CA ASN A 274 14.34 -11.60 16.97
C ASN A 274 12.87 -11.44 16.54
N ILE A 275 12.63 -10.82 15.39
CA ILE A 275 11.30 -10.55 14.84
C ILE A 275 11.19 -11.12 13.42
N SER A 276 9.97 -11.31 12.94
CA SER A 276 9.72 -11.95 11.64
C SER A 276 10.34 -11.16 10.51
N ILE A 277 10.98 -11.86 9.58
CA ILE A 277 11.68 -11.29 8.43
C ILE A 277 10.81 -11.38 7.18
N MET A 278 11.11 -10.55 6.18
CA MET A 278 10.51 -10.69 4.85
C MET A 278 10.72 -12.11 4.29
N GLY A 279 9.66 -12.71 3.76
CA GLY A 279 9.66 -14.05 3.19
C GLY A 279 10.55 -14.16 1.93
N PRO A 280 11.11 -15.35 1.65
CA PRO A 280 12.12 -15.55 0.61
C PRO A 280 11.65 -15.20 -0.80
N THR A 281 10.36 -15.38 -1.09
CA THR A 281 9.74 -15.08 -2.39
C THR A 281 9.80 -13.60 -2.75
N MET A 282 9.74 -12.71 -1.74
CA MET A 282 9.81 -11.26 -1.92
C MET A 282 11.23 -10.72 -1.81
N SER A 283 12.13 -11.49 -1.19
CA SER A 283 13.42 -10.97 -0.76
C SER A 283 14.62 -11.48 -1.55
N THR A 284 14.45 -12.53 -2.34
CA THR A 284 15.54 -13.18 -3.08
C THR A 284 15.44 -13.07 -4.60
N ASP A 285 14.26 -12.74 -5.13
CA ASP A 285 14.06 -12.55 -6.57
C ASP A 285 14.44 -11.13 -7.01
N ALA A 286 15.66 -10.98 -7.51
CA ALA A 286 16.19 -9.69 -7.97
C ALA A 286 15.55 -9.18 -9.28
N GLU A 287 14.85 -10.05 -10.01
CA GLU A 287 14.20 -9.73 -11.27
C GLU A 287 12.67 -9.67 -11.15
N ARG A 288 12.13 -9.81 -9.92
CA ARG A 288 10.73 -9.56 -9.61
C ARG A 288 10.33 -8.19 -10.18
N PRO A 289 9.30 -8.12 -11.04
CA PRO A 289 8.86 -6.85 -11.59
C PRO A 289 8.23 -6.01 -10.48
N LEU A 290 8.42 -4.68 -10.52
CA LEU A 290 7.75 -3.78 -9.59
C LEU A 290 6.30 -3.61 -10.01
N GLU A 291 5.38 -3.90 -9.10
CA GLU A 291 3.95 -3.69 -9.35
C GLU A 291 3.58 -2.21 -9.27
N ILE A 292 2.88 -1.72 -10.30
CA ILE A 292 2.41 -0.33 -10.40
C ILE A 292 0.92 -0.25 -10.12
N LEU A 293 0.13 -1.11 -10.77
CA LEU A 293 -1.29 -1.32 -10.56
C LEU A 293 -1.62 -2.76 -10.96
N THR A 294 -2.25 -3.49 -10.04
CA THR A 294 -2.54 -4.93 -10.21
C THR A 294 -4.04 -5.17 -10.36
N TYR A 295 -4.40 -6.36 -10.82
CA TYR A 295 -5.79 -6.74 -11.04
C TYR A 295 -6.51 -6.96 -9.71
N HIS A 296 -5.84 -7.54 -8.72
CA HIS A 296 -6.43 -7.67 -7.38
C HIS A 296 -6.74 -6.30 -6.76
N GLU A 297 -5.87 -5.30 -6.96
CA GLU A 297 -6.15 -3.94 -6.52
C GLU A 297 -7.35 -3.35 -7.27
N LEU A 298 -7.40 -3.53 -8.60
CA LEU A 298 -8.56 -3.10 -9.37
C LEU A 298 -9.85 -3.71 -8.84
N CYS A 299 -9.87 -5.02 -8.55
CA CYS A 299 -11.04 -5.67 -7.96
C CYS A 299 -11.49 -4.98 -6.66
N PHE A 300 -10.56 -4.58 -5.78
CA PHE A 300 -10.93 -3.85 -4.57
C PHE A 300 -11.40 -2.41 -4.84
N LEU A 301 -10.85 -1.73 -5.85
CA LEU A 301 -11.38 -0.42 -6.30
C LEU A 301 -12.82 -0.57 -6.83
N MET A 302 -13.11 -1.65 -7.56
CA MET A 302 -14.45 -1.96 -8.07
C MET A 302 -15.40 -2.35 -6.93
N ALA A 303 -14.92 -3.09 -5.92
CA ALA A 303 -15.69 -3.44 -4.73
C ALA A 303 -16.08 -2.18 -3.93
N GLU A 304 -15.13 -1.27 -3.74
CA GLU A 304 -15.39 0.01 -3.08
C GLU A 304 -16.37 0.88 -3.87
N ALA A 305 -16.20 0.99 -5.20
CA ALA A 305 -17.13 1.71 -6.07
C ALA A 305 -18.56 1.16 -5.94
N ALA A 306 -18.72 -0.17 -5.99
CA ALA A 306 -20.01 -0.81 -5.80
C ALA A 306 -20.58 -0.57 -4.38
N GLN A 307 -19.74 -0.61 -3.34
CA GLN A 307 -20.14 -0.36 -1.96
C GLN A 307 -20.62 1.09 -1.75
N ARG A 308 -20.07 2.04 -2.52
CA ARG A 308 -20.51 3.44 -2.56
C ARG A 308 -21.78 3.65 -3.39
N GLY A 309 -22.28 2.61 -4.06
CA GLY A 309 -23.46 2.66 -4.94
C GLY A 309 -23.17 3.17 -6.35
N TRP A 310 -21.91 3.25 -6.75
CA TRP A 310 -21.51 3.62 -8.12
C TRP A 310 -21.66 2.43 -9.07
N ASN A 311 -21.77 2.71 -10.37
CA ASN A 311 -21.86 1.66 -11.38
C ASN A 311 -20.50 0.96 -11.60
N ALA A 312 -20.30 -0.16 -10.90
CA ALA A 312 -19.10 -0.99 -11.01
C ALA A 312 -19.29 -2.27 -11.84
N GLY A 313 -20.39 -2.43 -12.57
CA GLY A 313 -20.63 -3.63 -13.40
C GLY A 313 -20.72 -4.96 -12.63
N GLY A 314 -20.89 -4.92 -11.31
CA GLY A 314 -20.97 -6.06 -10.40
C GLY A 314 -21.30 -5.61 -8.97
N THR A 315 -21.49 -6.54 -8.04
CA THR A 315 -21.74 -6.20 -6.63
C THR A 315 -20.42 -6.02 -5.86
N ALA A 316 -20.48 -5.32 -4.71
CA ALA A 316 -19.32 -5.14 -3.85
C ALA A 316 -18.74 -6.49 -3.39
N LYS A 317 -19.62 -7.45 -3.07
CA LYS A 317 -19.24 -8.81 -2.67
C LYS A 317 -18.50 -9.54 -3.79
N ASP A 318 -19.04 -9.54 -5.01
CA ASP A 318 -18.43 -10.26 -6.13
C ASP A 318 -17.02 -9.74 -6.41
N TRP A 319 -16.85 -8.42 -6.42
CA TRP A 319 -15.55 -7.79 -6.64
C TRP A 319 -14.59 -7.99 -5.48
N TYR A 320 -15.07 -7.97 -4.24
CA TYR A 320 -14.28 -8.25 -3.04
C TYR A 320 -13.72 -9.68 -3.07
N GLU A 321 -14.56 -10.67 -3.33
CA GLU A 321 -14.16 -12.07 -3.42
C GLU A 321 -13.22 -12.32 -4.62
N ALA A 322 -13.46 -11.65 -5.76
CA ALA A 322 -12.56 -11.67 -6.90
C ALA A 322 -11.19 -11.08 -6.58
N GLY A 323 -11.12 -10.00 -5.81
CA GLY A 323 -9.86 -9.38 -5.37
C GLY A 323 -9.06 -10.30 -4.45
N ILE A 324 -9.72 -10.96 -3.50
CA ILE A 324 -9.08 -11.98 -2.65
C ILE A 324 -8.56 -13.12 -3.53
N ALA A 325 -9.39 -13.67 -4.42
CA ALA A 325 -8.99 -14.78 -5.28
C ALA A 325 -7.81 -14.43 -6.19
N ALA A 326 -7.80 -13.23 -6.77
CA ALA A 326 -6.70 -12.74 -7.59
C ALA A 326 -5.41 -12.55 -6.78
N SER A 327 -5.50 -11.99 -5.55
CA SER A 327 -4.35 -11.85 -4.65
C SER A 327 -3.79 -13.20 -4.20
N MET A 328 -4.66 -14.13 -3.80
CA MET A 328 -4.27 -15.50 -3.41
C MET A 328 -3.59 -16.24 -4.56
N ALA A 329 -4.17 -16.18 -5.77
CA ALA A 329 -3.59 -16.78 -6.95
C ALA A 329 -2.23 -16.14 -7.33
N HIS A 330 -2.09 -14.82 -7.20
CA HIS A 330 -0.83 -14.12 -7.42
C HIS A 330 0.29 -14.67 -6.51
N HIS A 331 -0.03 -15.03 -5.27
CA HIS A 331 0.93 -15.61 -4.33
C HIS A 331 0.99 -17.15 -4.35
N GLY A 332 0.26 -17.81 -5.27
CA GLY A 332 0.29 -19.26 -5.44
C GLY A 332 -0.50 -20.06 -4.38
N VAL A 333 -1.41 -19.41 -3.66
CA VAL A 333 -2.37 -20.10 -2.76
C VAL A 333 -3.41 -20.82 -3.62
N ASP A 334 -3.69 -22.08 -3.30
CA ASP A 334 -4.60 -22.90 -4.10
C ASP A 334 -6.07 -22.47 -3.95
N ALA A 335 -6.89 -22.83 -4.95
CA ALA A 335 -8.29 -22.43 -5.01
C ALA A 335 -9.14 -23.00 -3.87
N ALA A 336 -8.80 -24.16 -3.31
CA ALA A 336 -9.58 -24.77 -2.22
C ALA A 336 -9.32 -24.04 -0.90
N THR A 337 -8.06 -23.75 -0.58
CA THR A 337 -7.68 -22.90 0.56
C THR A 337 -8.27 -21.50 0.43
N THR A 338 -8.23 -20.92 -0.76
CA THR A 338 -8.82 -19.60 -1.05
C THR A 338 -10.33 -19.60 -0.81
N ALA A 339 -11.06 -20.61 -1.27
CA ALA A 339 -12.50 -20.71 -1.07
C ALA A 339 -12.87 -20.89 0.42
N ALA A 340 -12.10 -21.70 1.17
CA ALA A 340 -12.29 -21.86 2.60
C ALA A 340 -12.02 -20.56 3.37
N TYR A 341 -10.97 -19.83 2.99
CA TYR A 341 -10.65 -18.52 3.56
C TYR A 341 -11.77 -17.50 3.33
N ILE A 342 -12.27 -17.38 2.09
CA ILE A 342 -13.36 -16.45 1.74
C ILE A 342 -14.64 -16.72 2.54
N ALA A 343 -14.95 -18.00 2.78
CA ALA A 343 -16.16 -18.40 3.51
C ALA A 343 -16.02 -18.27 5.04
N SER A 344 -14.83 -17.95 5.57
CA SER A 344 -14.55 -18.01 6.99
C SER A 344 -15.05 -16.79 7.77
N SER A 345 -15.57 -17.05 8.96
CA SER A 345 -15.93 -16.07 9.98
C SER A 345 -14.88 -15.95 11.09
N ASP A 346 -13.72 -16.61 10.94
CA ASP A 346 -12.64 -16.48 11.90
C ASP A 346 -12.00 -15.09 11.80
N GLU A 347 -11.79 -14.50 12.98
CA GLU A 347 -11.40 -13.11 13.14
C GLU A 347 -9.90 -12.94 13.23
N ASN A 348 -9.41 -11.81 12.75
CA ASN A 348 -8.06 -11.36 13.08
C ASN A 348 -7.97 -10.75 14.49
N THR A 349 -6.79 -10.28 14.88
CA THR A 349 -6.57 -9.69 16.22
C THR A 349 -7.45 -8.46 16.49
N TYR A 350 -7.86 -7.72 15.45
CA TYR A 350 -8.73 -6.55 15.61
C TYR A 350 -10.22 -6.90 15.61
N GLY A 351 -10.60 -8.13 15.24
CA GLY A 351 -11.98 -8.57 15.14
C GLY A 351 -12.57 -8.54 13.72
N THR A 352 -11.75 -8.33 12.68
CA THR A 352 -12.19 -8.38 11.27
C THR A 352 -12.30 -9.83 10.80
N THR A 353 -13.39 -10.15 10.12
CA THR A 353 -13.62 -11.45 9.45
C THR A 353 -13.48 -11.34 7.93
N VAL A 354 -13.38 -12.49 7.25
CA VAL A 354 -13.23 -12.52 5.79
C VAL A 354 -14.58 -12.57 5.07
N ALA A 355 -15.51 -13.42 5.52
CA ALA A 355 -16.81 -13.59 4.87
C ALA A 355 -17.53 -12.25 4.75
N PHE A 356 -17.79 -11.81 3.51
CA PHE A 356 -18.27 -10.45 3.23
C PHE A 356 -19.58 -10.11 3.97
N ASP A 357 -20.50 -11.08 4.04
CA ASP A 357 -21.81 -10.90 4.65
C ASP A 357 -21.78 -10.93 6.19
N ASN A 358 -20.66 -11.36 6.81
CA ASN A 358 -20.54 -11.45 8.26
C ASN A 358 -20.15 -10.11 8.90
N ASN A 359 -21.09 -9.17 9.03
CA ASN A 359 -20.76 -7.84 9.53
C ASN A 359 -21.11 -7.72 11.02
N SER A 360 -20.16 -8.09 11.89
CA SER A 360 -20.40 -8.16 13.35
C SER A 360 -20.56 -6.80 14.03
N GLY A 361 -20.17 -5.71 13.35
CA GLY A 361 -20.17 -4.36 13.91
C GLY A 361 -19.07 -4.14 14.96
N LYS A 362 -18.09 -5.06 15.05
CA LYS A 362 -16.92 -4.89 15.90
C LYS A 362 -16.15 -3.64 15.49
N SER A 363 -15.61 -2.97 16.49
CA SER A 363 -14.77 -1.80 16.33
C SER A 363 -13.47 -1.97 17.10
N PHE A 364 -12.43 -1.32 16.59
CA PHE A 364 -11.13 -1.21 17.23
C PHE A 364 -10.75 0.27 17.26
N ASN A 365 -10.34 0.78 18.42
CA ASN A 365 -10.10 2.21 18.66
C ASN A 365 -11.24 3.14 18.21
N GLY A 366 -12.49 2.68 18.32
CA GLY A 366 -13.68 3.46 17.94
C GLY A 366 -14.05 3.40 16.46
N THR A 367 -13.24 2.76 15.62
CA THR A 367 -13.48 2.60 14.18
C THR A 367 -14.01 1.21 13.87
N ALA A 368 -15.06 1.09 13.06
CA ALA A 368 -15.58 -0.20 12.63
C ALA A 368 -14.54 -0.96 11.79
N VAL A 369 -14.33 -2.24 12.10
CA VAL A 369 -13.31 -3.08 11.43
C VAL A 369 -13.90 -4.27 10.68
N ASP A 370 -15.15 -4.63 10.99
CA ASP A 370 -15.84 -5.79 10.45
C ASP A 370 -17.15 -5.38 9.76
N ASP A 371 -17.11 -4.27 9.03
CA ASP A 371 -18.14 -3.87 8.06
C ASP A 371 -17.61 -4.02 6.63
N ALA A 372 -18.47 -3.79 5.63
CA ALA A 372 -18.10 -3.98 4.23
C ALA A 372 -16.89 -3.14 3.81
N MET A 373 -16.81 -1.87 4.22
CA MET A 373 -15.70 -0.99 3.86
C MET A 373 -14.41 -1.40 4.58
N GLY A 374 -14.48 -1.67 5.88
CA GLY A 374 -13.37 -2.17 6.69
C GLY A 374 -12.75 -3.43 6.10
N LYS A 375 -13.58 -4.37 5.64
CA LYS A 375 -13.10 -5.59 4.97
C LYS A 375 -12.45 -5.33 3.62
N ILE A 376 -13.09 -4.54 2.76
CA ILE A 376 -12.56 -4.20 1.42
C ILE A 376 -11.16 -3.59 1.58
N ILE A 377 -11.01 -2.59 2.45
CA ILE A 377 -9.74 -1.90 2.62
C ILE A 377 -8.72 -2.76 3.37
N THR A 378 -9.14 -3.59 4.32
CA THR A 378 -8.24 -4.58 4.97
C THR A 378 -7.66 -5.55 3.95
N GLN A 379 -8.50 -6.14 3.10
CA GLN A 379 -8.04 -7.08 2.08
C GLN A 379 -7.18 -6.41 1.00
N LYS A 380 -7.53 -5.18 0.62
CA LYS A 380 -6.72 -4.36 -0.29
C LYS A 380 -5.34 -4.06 0.30
N TYR A 381 -5.27 -3.65 1.57
CA TYR A 381 -4.01 -3.39 2.28
C TYR A 381 -3.11 -4.63 2.27
N LEU A 382 -3.67 -5.81 2.58
CA LEU A 382 -2.92 -7.07 2.54
C LEU A 382 -2.46 -7.42 1.12
N ALA A 383 -3.32 -7.25 0.11
CA ALA A 383 -3.00 -7.55 -1.28
C ALA A 383 -1.99 -6.59 -1.91
N LEU A 384 -1.87 -5.37 -1.41
CA LEU A 384 -0.89 -4.38 -1.88
C LEU A 384 0.52 -4.62 -1.33
N PHE A 385 0.71 -5.55 -0.40
CA PHE A 385 2.03 -5.86 0.12
C PHE A 385 2.86 -6.72 -0.87
N PRO A 386 4.15 -6.39 -1.12
CA PRO A 386 4.93 -5.28 -0.56
C PRO A 386 4.97 -4.01 -1.43
N ASP A 387 4.67 -4.10 -2.72
CA ASP A 387 4.99 -3.05 -3.71
C ASP A 387 4.01 -1.86 -3.70
N GLY A 388 2.75 -2.12 -3.32
CA GLY A 388 1.66 -1.16 -3.26
C GLY A 388 1.61 -0.30 -2.01
N GLY A 389 2.70 -0.19 -1.25
CA GLY A 389 2.74 0.55 0.03
C GLY A 389 2.32 2.03 -0.08
N TRP A 390 2.46 2.65 -1.26
CA TRP A 390 2.08 4.04 -1.51
C TRP A 390 0.56 4.16 -1.56
N GLU A 391 -0.08 3.21 -2.22
CA GLU A 391 -1.53 3.12 -2.32
C GLU A 391 -2.15 2.76 -0.96
N ALA A 392 -1.53 1.80 -0.25
CA ALA A 392 -1.94 1.41 1.09
C ALA A 392 -1.87 2.58 2.08
N TRP A 393 -0.82 3.40 2.02
CA TRP A 393 -0.69 4.60 2.85
C TRP A 393 -1.73 5.66 2.48
N ALA A 394 -2.05 5.82 1.20
CA ALA A 394 -3.04 6.77 0.76
C ALA A 394 -4.47 6.37 1.15
N ASP A 395 -4.84 5.09 0.99
CA ASP A 395 -6.14 4.57 1.47
C ASP A 395 -6.28 4.69 2.99
N HIS A 396 -5.19 4.40 3.73
CA HIS A 396 -5.19 4.52 5.17
C HIS A 396 -5.38 5.97 5.65
N ARG A 397 -4.80 6.95 4.96
CA ARG A 397 -5.07 8.36 5.27
C ARG A 397 -6.52 8.71 4.98
N ARG A 398 -6.98 8.45 3.75
CA ARG A 398 -8.32 8.80 3.26
C ARG A 398 -9.47 8.22 4.10
N LEU A 399 -9.34 6.98 4.58
CA LEU A 399 -10.44 6.26 5.24
C LEU A 399 -10.15 5.89 6.69
N HIS A 400 -8.92 6.06 7.16
CA HIS A 400 -8.46 5.51 8.44
C HIS A 400 -8.62 3.98 8.55
N LEU A 401 -8.54 3.30 7.39
CA LEU A 401 -8.71 1.85 7.24
C LEU A 401 -7.53 1.21 6.48
N PRO A 402 -7.17 -0.06 6.75
CA PRO A 402 -7.59 -0.80 7.92
C PRO A 402 -7.12 -0.09 9.18
N VAL A 403 -7.74 -0.39 10.32
CA VAL A 403 -7.27 0.18 11.57
C VAL A 403 -5.91 -0.44 11.91
N LEU A 404 -4.93 0.42 12.16
CA LEU A 404 -3.57 0.02 12.54
C LEU A 404 -3.33 0.46 14.00
N ILE A 405 -2.47 -0.25 14.73
CA ILE A 405 -2.10 0.21 16.07
C ILE A 405 -1.37 1.57 15.99
N PRO A 406 -1.60 2.48 16.95
CA PRO A 406 -0.87 3.74 16.98
C PRO A 406 0.63 3.52 17.26
N MET A 407 1.44 4.51 16.92
CA MET A 407 2.88 4.45 17.20
C MET A 407 3.15 4.29 18.70
N ALA A 408 4.20 3.52 19.01
CA ALA A 408 4.56 3.15 20.36
C ALA A 408 5.07 4.34 21.19
N ALA A 409 5.88 5.21 20.61
CA ALA A 409 6.43 6.42 21.26
C ALA A 409 6.69 7.52 20.21
N PRO A 410 5.63 8.04 19.56
CA PRO A 410 5.79 9.03 18.50
C PRO A 410 6.35 10.35 19.01
N ASP A 411 7.07 11.04 18.15
CA ASP A 411 7.38 12.45 18.36
C ASP A 411 6.14 13.28 18.01
N ALA A 412 5.71 14.13 18.95
CA ALA A 412 4.51 14.95 18.79
C ALA A 412 4.58 15.93 17.60
N ARG A 413 5.77 16.17 17.03
CA ARG A 413 5.95 16.92 15.78
C ARG A 413 5.42 16.19 14.56
N TYR A 414 5.36 14.86 14.61
CA TYR A 414 5.06 14.03 13.45
C TYR A 414 3.71 13.33 13.53
N THR A 415 3.27 12.96 14.75
CA THR A 415 2.02 12.21 14.93
C THR A 415 1.60 12.10 16.41
N ALA A 416 0.33 11.77 16.67
CA ALA A 416 -0.25 11.55 18.00
C ALA A 416 -0.08 10.09 18.49
N ARG A 417 -0.50 9.81 19.73
CA ARG A 417 -0.51 8.48 20.38
C ARG A 417 -1.91 8.05 20.87
N ASP A 418 -2.96 8.70 20.39
CA ASP A 418 -4.29 8.72 21.02
C ASP A 418 -5.34 7.75 20.42
N GLY A 419 -4.99 6.97 19.39
CA GLY A 419 -5.91 6.08 18.68
C GLY A 419 -6.74 6.71 17.55
N GLY A 420 -6.77 8.05 17.43
CA GLY A 420 -7.44 8.77 16.34
C GLY A 420 -6.70 8.85 14.97
N PRO A 421 -7.26 9.59 14.01
CA PRO A 421 -6.71 9.73 12.66
C PRO A 421 -5.33 10.39 12.60
N ASP A 422 -4.93 11.14 13.64
CA ASP A 422 -3.64 11.83 13.70
C ASP A 422 -2.46 10.93 14.14
N ASN A 423 -2.68 9.62 14.35
CA ASN A 423 -1.64 8.65 14.77
C ASN A 423 -0.71 8.16 13.66
N PHE A 424 -0.85 8.70 12.45
CA PHE A 424 0.03 8.40 11.33
C PHE A 424 0.46 9.68 10.62
N THR A 425 1.66 9.63 10.02
CA THR A 425 2.16 10.68 9.15
C THR A 425 1.20 10.90 7.99
N LYS A 426 0.74 12.14 7.80
CA LYS A 426 -0.26 12.52 6.80
C LYS A 426 0.36 13.01 5.49
N ARG A 427 1.59 13.50 5.55
CA ARG A 427 2.38 13.96 4.40
C ARG A 427 3.87 13.93 4.75
N ILE A 428 4.72 14.14 3.76
CA ILE A 428 6.14 14.44 4.00
C ILE A 428 6.35 15.94 3.83
N THR A 429 7.27 16.51 4.60
CA THR A 429 7.68 17.90 4.45
C THR A 429 8.35 18.15 3.10
N TYR A 430 8.28 19.38 2.60
CA TYR A 430 8.97 19.73 1.37
C TYR A 430 10.49 19.59 1.54
N PRO A 431 11.24 19.26 0.47
CA PRO A 431 12.69 19.28 0.51
C PRO A 431 13.18 20.65 0.99
N SER A 432 14.11 20.67 1.96
CA SER A 432 14.61 21.93 2.55
C SER A 432 15.26 22.87 1.52
N THR A 433 15.67 22.35 0.36
CA THR A 433 16.17 23.16 -0.76
C THR A 433 15.10 24.04 -1.38
N GLU A 434 13.83 23.66 -1.35
CA GLU A 434 12.73 24.48 -1.89
C GLU A 434 12.56 25.78 -1.09
N GLN A 435 12.77 25.73 0.23
CA GLN A 435 12.73 26.90 1.11
C GLN A 435 13.80 27.94 0.76
N ILE A 436 14.87 27.52 0.06
CA ILE A 436 16.00 28.38 -0.31
C ILE A 436 15.88 28.81 -1.77
N ASN A 437 15.62 27.85 -2.67
CA ASN A 437 15.69 28.09 -4.10
C ASN A 437 14.39 28.66 -4.66
N ASN A 438 13.25 28.35 -4.05
CA ASN A 438 11.92 28.73 -4.53
C ASN A 438 11.07 29.36 -3.40
N SER A 439 11.69 30.19 -2.56
CA SER A 439 11.11 30.63 -1.29
C SER A 439 9.77 31.36 -1.44
N GLU A 440 9.61 32.19 -2.47
CA GLU A 440 8.35 32.93 -2.70
C GLU A 440 7.17 31.98 -2.93
N TYR A 441 7.32 30.99 -3.80
CA TYR A 441 6.24 30.06 -4.12
C TYR A 441 6.09 28.96 -3.07
N TYR A 442 7.17 28.57 -2.40
CA TYR A 442 7.12 27.73 -1.21
C TYR A 442 6.29 28.39 -0.10
N ASP A 443 6.57 29.65 0.24
CA ASP A 443 5.86 30.38 1.31
C ASP A 443 4.37 30.54 0.96
N ALA A 444 4.07 30.77 -0.33
CA ALA A 444 2.69 30.82 -0.82
C ALA A 444 1.96 29.47 -0.63
N ALA A 445 2.61 28.36 -0.97
CA ALA A 445 2.05 27.01 -0.82
C ALA A 445 1.81 26.65 0.65
N VAL A 446 2.75 26.98 1.55
CA VAL A 446 2.57 26.76 3.00
C VAL A 446 1.44 27.63 3.54
N SER A 447 1.26 28.83 2.99
CA SER A 447 0.14 29.70 3.36
C SER A 447 -1.22 29.18 2.87
N SER A 448 -1.30 28.48 1.73
CA SER A 448 -2.57 27.97 1.17
C SER A 448 -2.99 26.65 1.80
N GLN A 449 -2.09 25.66 1.82
CA GLN A 449 -2.44 24.29 2.21
C GLN A 449 -2.26 24.01 3.72
N GLY A 450 -1.55 24.89 4.42
CA GLY A 450 -1.20 24.73 5.83
C GLY A 450 0.29 24.52 6.07
N ALA A 451 0.65 24.47 7.37
CA ALA A 451 2.04 24.39 7.81
C ALA A 451 2.77 23.17 7.22
N ASP A 452 4.03 23.34 6.81
CA ASP A 452 4.89 22.26 6.33
C ASP A 452 5.36 21.37 7.48
N VAL A 453 4.45 20.52 7.96
CA VAL A 453 4.67 19.51 9.00
C VAL A 453 3.93 18.24 8.63
N GLU A 454 4.42 17.11 9.12
CA GLU A 454 3.93 15.76 8.81
C GLU A 454 2.49 15.50 9.31
N THR A 455 1.97 16.34 10.19
CA THR A 455 0.59 16.28 10.72
C THR A 455 -0.44 17.04 9.87
N THR A 456 -0.01 17.84 8.90
CA THR A 456 -0.93 18.58 8.01
C THR A 456 -1.49 17.62 6.95
N SER A 457 -2.82 17.50 6.87
CA SER A 457 -3.47 16.70 5.83
C SER A 457 -3.22 17.30 4.44
N VAL A 458 -3.14 16.44 3.42
CA VAL A 458 -3.26 16.87 2.02
C VAL A 458 -4.74 17.09 1.68
N TRP A 459 -5.04 17.76 0.57
CA TRP A 459 -6.41 18.14 0.23
C TRP A 459 -7.39 16.94 0.17
N TRP A 460 -7.00 15.79 -0.35
CA TRP A 460 -7.93 14.66 -0.43
C TRP A 460 -8.11 13.88 0.89
N ASP A 461 -7.28 14.14 1.90
CA ASP A 461 -7.24 13.46 3.21
C ASP A 461 -8.17 14.20 4.21
N GLN A 462 -9.46 13.85 4.19
CA GLN A 462 -10.57 14.57 4.86
C GLN A 462 -10.93 14.05 6.25
#